data_AF-A0A2J8VGY4-F1
#
_entry.id   AF-A0A2J8VGY4-F1
#
_cell.length_a   1.000
_cell.length_b   1.000
_cell.length_c   1.000
_cell.angle_alpha   90.00
_cell.angle_beta   90.00
_cell.angle_gamma   90.00
#
_symmetry.space_group_name_H-M   'P 1'
#
loop_
_entity.id
_entity.type
_entity.pdbx_description
1 polymer ?
#
loop_
_entity_poly.entity_id
_entity_poly.type
_entity_poly.pdbx_seq_one_letter_code
_entity_poly.pdbx_strand_id
1 'polypeptide(L)'
;MRGSVERGWGWGHCASSPLLLWTLLLFAAPFGLLGEKTRQVSLEVIPNWLGPLQNLLHIRAVGTNSTLHYVWSSLGPLAVVMVATNTPHSTLSVNWSRLLSPEPDGGLMVLPKDSIQFSSALVFTRLLEFDSTNVSNTAAKPPGRPYPPYSLADFSWNNITDSLDPATLSATFQGHPMNDPTRTFANGSLAFRVQAFSRSSRPAQPPRLLHTADTCQLEVALVGASPRGNHSLFGLEVATLGQGPDCPSMQEQHSIDDEYAPAVFQLDQLLWGSLPAGFAQWRPVAYSQKPGGRESALPCQASPLHPALAYSLPQSPIVRAFFGSQNNFCAFNLTFGASTGPGYWDQHYLSWSMLLGGSCC
;
A
#
# COMPACT_ATOMS: atom_id res chain seq x y z
N MET A 1 39.06 -7.78 -83.24
CA MET A 1 37.70 -7.32 -83.61
C MET A 1 36.69 -8.10 -82.78
N ARG A 2 35.77 -7.41 -82.07
CA ARG A 2 34.72 -7.99 -81.18
C ARG A 2 35.30 -8.84 -80.03
N GLY A 3 34.74 -8.95 -78.84
CA GLY A 3 33.51 -8.49 -78.19
C GLY A 3 33.68 -8.85 -76.69
N SER A 4 33.08 -8.08 -75.78
CA SER A 4 31.84 -8.47 -75.06
C SER A 4 32.16 -9.15 -73.71
N VAL A 5 31.98 -8.46 -72.57
CA VAL A 5 30.84 -8.61 -71.59
C VAL A 5 31.25 -9.55 -70.43
N GLU A 6 31.01 -9.33 -69.13
CA GLU A 6 30.36 -8.28 -68.34
C GLU A 6 30.71 -8.43 -66.83
N ARG A 7 30.67 -7.28 -66.13
CA ARG A 7 30.13 -6.94 -64.79
C ARG A 7 30.29 -7.84 -63.55
N GLY A 8 30.67 -7.13 -62.47
CA GLY A 8 30.14 -7.26 -61.09
C GLY A 8 31.21 -7.72 -60.10
N TRP A 9 31.44 -7.16 -58.92
CA TRP A 9 30.77 -6.17 -58.07
C TRP A 9 31.84 -5.49 -57.19
N GLY A 10 31.57 -4.26 -56.75
CA GLY A 10 32.42 -3.56 -55.78
C GLY A 10 32.15 -3.97 -54.33
N TRP A 11 32.96 -3.38 -53.44
CA TRP A 11 32.73 -2.87 -52.06
C TRP A 11 34.14 -2.52 -51.54
N GLY A 12 34.47 -1.32 -51.07
CA GLY A 12 33.71 -0.42 -50.21
C GLY A 12 34.50 -0.31 -48.90
N HIS A 13 35.28 0.76 -48.76
CA HIS A 13 36.19 1.01 -47.65
C HIS A 13 35.45 1.02 -46.29
N CYS A 14 35.94 0.23 -45.32
CA CYS A 14 35.46 0.25 -43.94
C CYS A 14 35.94 1.51 -43.22
N ALA A 15 35.07 2.51 -43.13
CA ALA A 15 35.14 3.59 -42.16
C ALA A 15 34.06 3.34 -41.10
N SER A 16 34.47 3.19 -39.85
CA SER A 16 33.61 2.91 -38.70
C SER A 16 33.17 4.20 -38.01
N SER A 17 31.96 4.66 -38.32
CA SER A 17 30.96 5.32 -37.44
C SER A 17 29.84 5.86 -38.34
N PRO A 18 28.63 6.24 -37.87
CA PRO A 18 28.01 6.17 -36.53
C PRO A 18 26.57 5.56 -36.62
N LEU A 19 25.72 5.68 -35.59
CA LEU A 19 24.24 5.62 -35.67
C LEU A 19 23.47 4.28 -35.58
N LEU A 20 24.05 3.19 -35.06
CA LEU A 20 23.29 1.94 -34.81
C LEU A 20 23.40 1.45 -33.36
N LEU A 21 23.33 2.38 -32.40
CA LEU A 21 23.15 2.10 -30.97
C LEU A 21 22.05 2.97 -30.34
N TRP A 22 21.02 3.27 -31.13
CA TRP A 22 19.79 3.96 -30.72
C TRP A 22 18.55 3.08 -30.95
N THR A 23 18.70 1.76 -30.84
CA THR A 23 17.56 0.85 -30.72
C THR A 23 17.09 0.83 -29.27
N LEU A 24 16.13 1.71 -28.99
CA LEU A 24 15.05 1.56 -28.01
C LEU A 24 15.34 0.64 -26.82
N LEU A 25 16.09 1.15 -25.83
CA LEU A 25 15.73 0.88 -24.44
C LEU A 25 14.46 1.70 -24.17
N LEU A 26 13.33 1.17 -24.62
CA LEU A 26 12.05 1.52 -24.03
C LEU A 26 12.20 1.18 -22.56
N PHE A 27 12.43 2.21 -21.74
CA PHE A 27 12.02 2.17 -20.35
C PHE A 27 10.59 1.66 -20.38
N ALA A 28 10.38 0.39 -20.02
CA ALA A 28 9.12 -0.02 -19.47
C ALA A 28 9.00 0.75 -18.15
N ALA A 29 8.65 2.04 -18.26
CA ALA A 29 7.95 2.71 -17.19
C ALA A 29 6.79 1.76 -16.85
N PRO A 30 6.59 1.40 -15.58
CA PRO A 30 5.56 0.46 -15.20
C PRO A 30 4.28 0.91 -15.89
N PHE A 31 3.68 0.01 -16.69
CA PHE A 31 2.38 0.24 -17.32
C PHE A 31 1.44 0.76 -16.22
N GLY A 32 1.13 2.06 -16.23
CA GLY A 32 0.34 2.70 -15.16
C GLY A 32 0.73 4.12 -14.74
N LEU A 33 1.87 4.69 -15.16
CA LEU A 33 2.26 6.07 -14.78
C LEU A 33 2.01 7.14 -15.85
N LEU A 34 0.93 6.99 -16.63
CA LEU A 34 0.44 8.03 -17.54
C LEU A 34 -0.62 8.90 -16.84
N GLY A 35 -0.39 9.20 -15.56
CA GLY A 35 -1.25 10.04 -14.74
C GLY A 35 -0.77 11.50 -14.70
N GLU A 36 -1.31 12.29 -13.78
CA GLU A 36 -0.99 13.71 -13.74
C GLU A 36 0.44 13.95 -13.24
N LYS A 37 1.19 14.82 -13.93
CA LYS A 37 2.57 15.17 -13.53
C LYS A 37 2.63 15.82 -12.16
N THR A 38 1.60 16.60 -11.84
CA THR A 38 1.49 17.35 -10.59
C THR A 38 0.04 17.41 -10.13
N ARG A 39 -0.16 17.38 -8.81
CA ARG A 39 -1.46 17.64 -8.19
C ARG A 39 -1.30 18.63 -7.05
N GLN A 40 -2.33 19.47 -6.84
CA GLN A 40 -2.46 20.26 -5.64
C GLN A 40 -3.01 19.38 -4.52
N VAL A 41 -2.18 19.12 -3.51
CA VAL A 41 -2.50 18.20 -2.41
C VAL A 41 -2.88 19.00 -1.17
N SER A 42 -3.94 18.57 -0.51
CA SER A 42 -4.36 19.06 0.80
C SER A 42 -4.60 17.89 1.74
N LEU A 43 -4.21 18.04 3.00
CA LEU A 43 -4.45 17.10 4.08
C LEU A 43 -5.27 17.80 5.15
N GLU A 44 -6.40 17.22 5.55
CA GLU A 44 -7.25 17.74 6.60
C GLU A 44 -7.64 16.62 7.57
N VAL A 45 -7.52 16.89 8.87
CA VAL A 45 -8.12 16.05 9.92
C VAL A 45 -9.54 16.57 10.13
N ILE A 46 -10.53 15.72 9.89
CA ILE A 46 -11.94 16.08 10.01
C ILE A 46 -12.34 15.92 11.48
N PRO A 47 -12.71 17.00 12.18
CA PRO A 47 -13.01 16.93 13.61
C PRO A 47 -14.41 16.33 13.86
N ASN A 48 -14.52 15.48 14.88
CA ASN A 48 -15.79 15.04 15.46
C ASN A 48 -16.16 15.93 16.65
N TRP A 49 -17.17 16.79 16.48
CA TRP A 49 -17.65 17.66 17.55
C TRP A 49 -18.67 17.00 18.49
N LEU A 50 -19.09 15.76 18.20
CA LEU A 50 -20.22 15.10 18.86
C LEU A 50 -19.82 14.12 19.99
N GLY A 51 -18.53 13.91 20.24
CA GLY A 51 -18.11 12.91 21.22
C GLY A 51 -16.59 12.76 21.32
N PRO A 52 -16.09 11.57 21.74
CA PRO A 52 -14.66 11.32 21.82
C PRO A 52 -14.00 11.53 20.45
N LEU A 53 -12.73 11.95 20.50
CA LEU A 53 -11.92 12.19 19.31
C LEU A 53 -11.85 10.90 18.48
N GLN A 54 -12.15 11.04 17.19
CA GLN A 54 -12.06 9.96 16.21
C GLN A 54 -11.12 10.41 15.10
N ASN A 55 -10.15 9.58 14.76
CA ASN A 55 -9.20 9.94 13.71
C ASN A 55 -9.83 9.71 12.34
N LEU A 56 -10.04 10.80 11.60
CA LEU A 56 -10.46 10.79 10.20
C LEU A 56 -9.61 11.81 9.43
N LEU A 57 -8.72 11.30 8.59
CA LEU A 57 -7.83 12.10 7.75
C LEU A 57 -8.32 12.02 6.31
N HIS A 58 -8.54 13.17 5.68
CA HIS A 58 -8.83 13.28 4.27
C HIS A 58 -7.64 13.88 3.54
N ILE A 59 -7.16 13.16 2.54
CA ILE A 59 -6.17 13.61 1.59
C ILE A 59 -6.88 13.85 0.26
N ARG A 60 -6.80 15.08 -0.24
CA ARG A 60 -7.39 15.48 -1.51
C ARG A 60 -6.28 15.95 -2.46
N ALA A 61 -6.08 15.22 -3.55
CA ALA A 61 -5.11 15.54 -4.58
C ALA A 61 -5.83 15.96 -5.87
N VAL A 62 -5.89 17.28 -6.09
CA VAL A 62 -6.59 17.91 -7.20
C VAL A 62 -5.66 18.03 -8.40
N GLY A 63 -6.09 17.46 -9.51
CA GLY A 63 -5.45 17.58 -10.81
C GLY A 63 -6.16 18.60 -11.70
N THR A 64 -5.84 18.55 -12.99
CA THR A 64 -6.39 19.43 -14.03
C THR A 64 -7.86 19.13 -14.26
N ASN A 65 -8.20 17.86 -14.46
CA ASN A 65 -9.56 17.40 -14.76
C ASN A 65 -10.04 16.30 -13.81
N SER A 66 -9.31 16.05 -12.73
CA SER A 66 -9.56 14.91 -11.85
C SER A 66 -9.25 15.24 -10.39
N THR A 67 -9.83 14.47 -9.46
CA THR A 67 -9.46 14.52 -8.05
C THR A 67 -9.32 13.11 -7.50
N LEU A 68 -8.27 12.88 -6.72
CA LEU A 68 -8.11 11.68 -5.91
C LEU A 68 -8.41 12.02 -4.45
N HIS A 69 -9.27 11.22 -3.83
CA HIS A 69 -9.59 11.28 -2.42
C HIS A 69 -9.08 10.01 -1.73
N TYR A 70 -8.33 10.18 -0.65
CA TYR A 70 -7.99 9.13 0.29
C TYR A 70 -8.55 9.49 1.66
N VAL A 71 -9.48 8.69 2.16
CA VAL A 71 -10.11 8.91 3.47
C VAL A 71 -9.63 7.82 4.42
N TRP A 72 -8.66 8.17 5.25
CA TRP A 72 -8.04 7.30 6.25
C TRP A 72 -8.72 7.44 7.59
N SER A 73 -8.95 6.34 8.29
CA SER A 73 -9.52 6.39 9.63
C SER A 73 -9.17 5.18 10.46
N SER A 74 -9.06 5.42 11.77
CA SER A 74 -8.92 4.38 12.80
C SER A 74 -10.22 4.12 13.55
N LEU A 75 -11.38 4.45 12.97
CA LEU A 75 -12.69 4.07 13.50
C LEU A 75 -12.93 2.58 13.16
N GLY A 76 -12.71 1.71 14.15
CA GLY A 76 -12.62 0.27 13.94
C GLY A 76 -11.22 -0.14 13.47
N PRO A 77 -11.07 -1.15 12.58
CA PRO A 77 -9.78 -1.46 11.99
C PRO A 77 -9.31 -0.29 11.11
N LEU A 78 -7.99 -0.05 11.05
CA LEU A 78 -7.46 1.02 10.21
C LEU A 78 -7.83 0.76 8.74
N ALA A 79 -8.50 1.74 8.13
CA ALA A 79 -8.99 1.63 6.77
C ALA A 79 -8.72 2.88 5.95
N VAL A 80 -8.64 2.71 4.64
CA VAL A 80 -8.66 3.78 3.66
C VAL A 80 -9.76 3.53 2.63
N VAL A 81 -10.57 4.55 2.39
CA VAL A 81 -11.46 4.62 1.22
C VAL A 81 -10.76 5.45 0.15
N MET A 82 -10.63 4.89 -1.03
CA MET A 82 -10.00 5.51 -2.19
C MET A 82 -11.08 5.85 -3.20
N VAL A 83 -11.10 7.09 -3.69
CA VAL A 83 -12.07 7.56 -4.70
C VAL A 83 -11.35 8.39 -5.74
N ALA A 84 -11.61 8.12 -7.02
CA ALA A 84 -11.16 8.92 -8.14
C ALA A 84 -12.37 9.54 -8.85
N THR A 85 -12.32 10.83 -9.13
CA THR A 85 -13.39 11.57 -9.81
C THR A 85 -12.88 12.28 -11.06
N ASN A 86 -13.73 12.45 -12.08
CA ASN A 86 -13.43 13.17 -13.32
C ASN A 86 -13.69 14.70 -13.23
N THR A 87 -13.56 15.27 -12.04
CA THR A 87 -13.72 16.71 -11.81
C THR A 87 -12.73 17.21 -10.76
N PRO A 88 -12.18 18.44 -10.89
CA PRO A 88 -11.37 19.07 -9.86
C PRO A 88 -12.21 19.67 -8.70
N HIS A 89 -13.54 19.62 -8.81
CA HIS A 89 -14.47 20.28 -7.89
C HIS A 89 -15.18 19.32 -6.93
N SER A 90 -14.83 18.03 -6.95
CA SER A 90 -15.41 17.04 -6.06
C SER A 90 -14.99 17.29 -4.60
N THR A 91 -15.92 17.02 -3.70
CA THR A 91 -15.78 17.29 -2.26
C THR A 91 -16.21 16.09 -1.43
N LEU A 92 -15.59 15.92 -0.27
CA LEU A 92 -15.98 14.92 0.72
C LEU A 92 -17.03 15.52 1.66
N SER A 93 -18.11 14.80 1.88
CA SER A 93 -19.14 15.09 2.87
C SER A 93 -19.10 14.03 3.97
N VAL A 94 -19.04 14.48 5.23
CA VAL A 94 -18.99 13.62 6.41
C VAL A 94 -20.15 13.96 7.34
N ASN A 95 -20.98 12.97 7.64
CA ASN A 95 -22.02 13.06 8.65
C ASN A 95 -21.63 12.21 9.86
N TRP A 96 -21.01 12.84 10.86
CA TRP A 96 -20.55 12.17 12.09
C TRP A 96 -21.65 11.45 12.86
N SER A 97 -22.83 12.06 12.95
CA SER A 97 -23.96 11.45 13.68
C SER A 97 -24.38 10.11 13.04
N ARG A 98 -24.36 10.04 11.71
CA ARG A 98 -24.66 8.83 10.95
C ARG A 98 -23.49 7.84 10.97
N LEU A 99 -22.27 8.33 10.76
CA LEU A 99 -21.04 7.53 10.76
C LEU A 99 -20.81 6.76 12.08
N LEU A 100 -21.19 7.36 13.21
CA LEU A 100 -21.07 6.74 14.54
C LEU A 100 -22.32 5.93 14.96
N SER A 101 -23.35 5.90 14.11
CA SER A 101 -24.57 5.13 14.37
C SER A 101 -24.38 3.64 14.03
N PRO A 102 -25.28 2.75 14.50
CA PRO A 102 -25.27 1.34 14.09
C PRO A 102 -25.43 1.10 12.57
N GLU A 103 -25.97 2.10 11.85
CA GLU A 103 -26.23 2.08 10.41
C GLU A 103 -25.46 3.21 9.71
N PRO A 104 -24.13 3.04 9.51
CA PRO A 104 -23.27 4.13 9.07
C PRO A 104 -23.41 4.48 7.58
N ASP A 105 -24.10 3.66 6.78
CA ASP A 105 -24.28 3.84 5.34
C ASP A 105 -24.75 5.26 4.99
N GLY A 106 -24.06 5.95 4.09
CA GLY A 106 -24.29 7.34 3.74
C GLY A 106 -23.71 8.35 4.73
N GLY A 107 -22.95 7.91 5.73
CA GLY A 107 -22.17 8.77 6.62
C GLY A 107 -20.94 9.40 5.96
N LEU A 108 -20.48 8.81 4.84
CA LEU A 108 -19.40 9.33 4.00
C LEU A 108 -19.85 9.37 2.55
N MET A 109 -19.67 10.52 1.88
CA MET A 109 -19.97 10.65 0.46
C MET A 109 -18.96 11.54 -0.25
N VAL A 110 -18.58 11.18 -1.48
CA VAL A 110 -17.91 12.11 -2.41
C VAL A 110 -18.94 12.63 -3.39
N LEU A 111 -19.01 13.95 -3.55
CA LEU A 111 -19.99 14.64 -4.38
C LEU A 111 -19.29 15.46 -5.47
N PRO A 112 -19.85 15.55 -6.70
CA PRO A 112 -21.04 14.85 -7.19
C PRO A 112 -20.81 13.33 -7.36
N LYS A 113 -21.82 12.49 -7.08
CA LYS A 113 -21.68 11.01 -7.11
C LYS A 113 -21.41 10.48 -8.52
N ASP A 114 -22.01 11.10 -9.52
CA ASP A 114 -21.86 10.80 -10.95
C ASP A 114 -20.45 11.11 -11.49
N SER A 115 -19.65 11.88 -10.75
CA SER A 115 -18.25 12.14 -11.12
C SER A 115 -17.30 10.99 -10.78
N ILE A 116 -17.71 10.06 -9.91
CA ILE A 116 -16.86 8.98 -9.41
C ILE A 116 -16.56 7.98 -10.55
N GLN A 117 -15.29 7.86 -10.92
CA GLN A 117 -14.79 6.93 -11.92
C GLN A 117 -14.30 5.62 -11.30
N PHE A 118 -13.76 5.71 -10.08
CA PHE A 118 -13.25 4.56 -9.34
C PHE A 118 -13.50 4.76 -7.85
N SER A 119 -13.90 3.69 -7.16
CA SER A 119 -13.85 3.66 -5.71
C SER A 119 -13.56 2.24 -5.20
N SER A 120 -12.77 2.14 -4.14
CA SER A 120 -12.49 0.89 -3.42
C SER A 120 -12.01 1.21 -2.00
N ALA A 121 -11.76 0.17 -1.20
CA ALA A 121 -11.20 0.30 0.13
C ALA A 121 -10.11 -0.74 0.40
N LEU A 122 -9.19 -0.37 1.29
CA LEU A 122 -8.22 -1.26 1.90
C LEU A 122 -8.37 -1.18 3.42
N VAL A 123 -8.37 -2.33 4.09
CA VAL A 123 -8.57 -2.45 5.54
C VAL A 123 -7.47 -3.34 6.12
N PHE A 124 -6.74 -2.82 7.10
CA PHE A 124 -5.80 -3.59 7.90
C PHE A 124 -6.57 -4.16 9.09
N THR A 125 -6.82 -5.47 9.05
CA THR A 125 -7.79 -6.10 9.95
C THR A 125 -7.11 -6.72 11.17
N ARG A 126 -5.97 -7.37 10.98
CA ARG A 126 -5.26 -8.08 12.05
C ARG A 126 -3.74 -7.92 11.96
N LEU A 127 -3.10 -7.79 13.12
CA LEU A 127 -1.66 -8.05 13.28
C LEU A 127 -1.50 -9.55 13.59
N LEU A 128 -0.74 -10.24 12.74
CA LEU A 128 -0.48 -11.67 12.81
C LEU A 128 0.87 -11.93 13.47
N GLU A 129 0.99 -13.07 14.13
CA GLU A 129 2.25 -13.55 14.71
C GLU A 129 2.30 -15.08 14.60
N PHE A 130 3.44 -15.61 14.19
CA PHE A 130 3.64 -17.03 13.98
C PHE A 130 4.91 -17.49 14.68
N ASP A 131 4.86 -18.64 15.36
CA ASP A 131 6.05 -19.35 15.82
C ASP A 131 6.67 -20.14 14.66
N SER A 132 7.86 -19.71 14.23
CA SER A 132 8.60 -20.33 13.13
C SER A 132 9.57 -21.43 13.57
N THR A 133 9.53 -21.85 14.84
CA THR A 133 10.37 -22.94 15.34
C THR A 133 10.14 -24.23 14.55
N ASN A 134 11.22 -24.86 14.06
CA ASN A 134 11.22 -26.09 13.27
C ASN A 134 10.50 -26.03 11.91
N VAL A 135 10.24 -24.85 11.37
CA VAL A 135 9.70 -24.69 10.00
C VAL A 135 10.86 -24.75 9.01
N SER A 136 10.88 -25.78 8.15
CA SER A 136 11.78 -25.80 6.99
C SER A 136 11.41 -24.67 6.03
N ASN A 137 12.42 -24.04 5.40
CA ASN A 137 12.27 -22.97 4.40
C ASN A 137 11.50 -23.37 3.11
N THR A 138 10.80 -24.50 3.12
CA THR A 138 9.89 -24.95 2.07
C THR A 138 8.60 -24.12 2.09
N ALA A 139 8.16 -23.68 0.91
CA ALA A 139 7.05 -22.76 0.65
C ALA A 139 5.63 -23.20 1.11
N ALA A 140 5.50 -24.17 2.02
CA ALA A 140 4.22 -24.60 2.56
C ALA A 140 3.70 -23.58 3.59
N LYS A 141 2.56 -22.94 3.28
CA LYS A 141 1.84 -21.98 4.13
C LYS A 141 1.04 -22.73 5.20
N PRO A 142 0.96 -22.25 6.46
CA PRO A 142 1.44 -20.96 7.02
C PRO A 142 2.94 -20.94 7.38
N PRO A 143 3.57 -19.75 7.57
CA PRO A 143 5.01 -19.60 7.84
C PRO A 143 5.46 -20.14 9.22
N GLY A 144 4.52 -20.67 10.00
CA GLY A 144 4.72 -21.18 11.34
C GLY A 144 3.39 -21.49 12.01
N ARG A 145 3.45 -21.87 13.29
CA ARG A 145 2.23 -22.08 14.09
C ARG A 145 1.64 -20.72 14.46
N PRO A 146 0.39 -20.40 14.08
CA PRO A 146 -0.19 -19.10 14.36
C PRO A 146 -0.47 -18.93 15.84
N TYR A 147 -0.09 -17.78 16.39
CA TYR A 147 -0.63 -17.29 17.65
C TYR A 147 -2.00 -16.62 17.43
N PRO A 148 -2.80 -16.40 18.49
CA PRO A 148 -4.02 -15.60 18.37
C PRO A 148 -3.71 -14.21 17.78
N PRO A 149 -4.36 -13.80 16.68
CA PRO A 149 -4.07 -12.51 16.04
C PRO A 149 -4.59 -11.35 16.88
N TYR A 150 -3.94 -10.19 16.77
CA TYR A 150 -4.47 -8.96 17.37
C TYR A 150 -5.43 -8.29 16.38
N SER A 151 -6.69 -8.15 16.77
CA SER A 151 -7.69 -7.41 16.00
C SER A 151 -7.35 -5.92 16.02
N LEU A 152 -7.14 -5.32 14.85
CA LEU A 152 -6.86 -3.89 14.77
C LEU A 152 -8.08 -3.02 15.05
N ALA A 153 -9.27 -3.61 15.10
CA ALA A 153 -10.48 -2.96 15.62
C ALA A 153 -10.44 -2.76 17.15
N ASP A 154 -9.61 -3.54 17.85
CA ASP A 154 -9.49 -3.50 19.31
C ASP A 154 -8.25 -2.69 19.76
N PHE A 155 -7.76 -1.79 18.89
CA PHE A 155 -6.65 -0.89 19.18
C PHE A 155 -7.14 0.49 19.62
N SER A 156 -6.41 1.09 20.56
CA SER A 156 -6.50 2.51 20.85
C SER A 156 -5.46 3.24 20.02
N TRP A 157 -5.84 4.38 19.46
CA TRP A 157 -5.00 5.17 18.56
C TRP A 157 -4.79 6.58 19.13
N ASN A 158 -3.56 7.07 19.05
CA ASN A 158 -3.23 8.45 19.40
C ASN A 158 -3.99 9.43 18.50
N ASN A 159 -4.13 10.67 18.98
CA ASN A 159 -4.76 11.71 18.18
C ASN A 159 -3.91 12.04 16.94
N ILE A 160 -4.48 11.86 15.76
CA ILE A 160 -3.77 12.08 14.50
C ILE A 160 -3.38 13.55 14.28
N THR A 161 -4.07 14.50 14.92
CA THR A 161 -3.70 15.92 14.84
C THR A 161 -2.27 16.16 15.36
N ASP A 162 -1.80 15.37 16.32
CA ASP A 162 -0.47 15.53 16.92
C ASP A 162 0.67 15.12 15.96
N SER A 163 0.35 14.30 14.94
CA SER A 163 1.32 13.78 13.97
C SER A 163 1.15 14.36 12.56
N LEU A 164 0.18 15.25 12.35
CA LEU A 164 -0.06 15.91 11.08
C LEU A 164 1.09 16.86 10.75
N ASP A 165 1.76 16.61 9.62
CA ASP A 165 2.83 17.44 9.09
C ASP A 165 2.47 17.94 7.68
N PRO A 166 1.98 19.18 7.55
CA PRO A 166 1.66 19.78 6.26
C PRO A 166 2.87 20.00 5.35
N ALA A 167 4.08 20.13 5.91
CA ALA A 167 5.28 20.37 5.11
C ALA A 167 5.72 19.11 4.36
N THR A 168 5.57 17.94 4.99
CA THR A 168 5.86 16.65 4.37
C THR A 168 4.63 15.95 3.79
N LEU A 169 3.45 16.58 3.90
CA LEU A 169 2.14 16.04 3.51
C LEU A 169 1.90 14.66 4.13
N SER A 170 2.16 14.53 5.43
CA SER A 170 2.07 13.24 6.13
C SER A 170 1.33 13.31 7.45
N ALA A 171 0.85 12.16 7.91
CA ALA A 171 0.26 11.97 9.22
C ALA A 171 0.48 10.52 9.68
N THR A 172 0.48 10.26 10.98
CA THR A 172 0.76 8.92 11.53
C THR A 172 -0.33 8.47 12.50
N PHE A 173 -0.98 7.35 12.20
CA PHE A 173 -1.84 6.63 13.13
C PHE A 173 -0.96 5.70 13.96
N GLN A 174 -0.75 6.00 15.23
CA GLN A 174 0.02 5.16 16.14
C GLN A 174 -0.88 4.63 17.24
N GLY A 175 -0.82 3.33 17.50
CA GLY A 175 -1.71 2.69 18.46
C GLY A 175 -1.15 1.43 19.08
N HIS A 176 -1.91 0.92 20.05
CA HIS A 176 -1.63 -0.32 20.78
C HIS A 176 -2.97 -1.00 21.14
N PRO A 177 -2.98 -2.30 21.47
CA PRO A 177 -4.19 -2.98 21.92
C PRO A 177 -4.81 -2.27 23.13
N MET A 178 -6.14 -2.17 23.16
CA MET A 178 -6.88 -1.63 24.32
C MET A 178 -6.78 -2.54 25.55
N ASN A 179 -6.74 -3.86 25.32
CA ASN A 179 -6.60 -4.86 26.37
C ASN A 179 -5.31 -5.65 26.15
N ASP A 180 -4.31 -5.38 26.98
CA ASP A 180 -2.99 -6.01 26.91
C ASP A 180 -2.58 -6.59 28.29
N PRO A 181 -3.21 -7.70 28.72
CA PRO A 181 -2.97 -8.27 30.04
C PRO A 181 -1.55 -8.84 30.18
N THR A 182 -0.95 -9.28 29.07
CA THR A 182 0.42 -9.81 29.01
C THR A 182 1.46 -8.70 28.91
N ARG A 183 1.04 -7.43 28.82
CA ARG A 183 1.93 -6.26 28.68
C ARG A 183 2.86 -6.37 27.46
N THR A 184 2.40 -7.02 26.40
CA THR A 184 3.13 -7.21 25.15
C THR A 184 3.44 -5.86 24.48
N PHE A 185 2.53 -4.89 24.58
CA PHE A 185 2.64 -3.55 24.03
C PHE A 185 2.95 -2.49 25.10
N ALA A 186 3.43 -2.86 26.29
CA ALA A 186 3.72 -1.88 27.35
C ALA A 186 4.68 -0.76 26.92
N ASN A 187 5.68 -1.09 26.09
CA ASN A 187 6.57 -0.12 25.42
C ASN A 187 6.48 -0.26 23.89
N GLY A 188 5.41 -0.88 23.41
CA GLY A 188 5.24 -1.27 22.02
C GLY A 188 4.18 -0.44 21.32
N SER A 189 4.32 -0.24 20.01
CA SER A 189 3.27 0.37 19.20
C SER A 189 3.29 -0.15 17.77
N LEU A 190 2.12 -0.12 17.16
CA LEU A 190 1.94 -0.29 15.72
C LEU A 190 1.60 1.08 15.13
N ALA A 191 2.35 1.51 14.12
CA ALA A 191 2.19 2.80 13.47
C ALA A 191 1.92 2.62 11.97
N PHE A 192 1.02 3.43 11.44
CA PHE A 192 0.69 3.56 10.03
C PHE A 192 0.90 5.02 9.64
N ARG A 193 2.04 5.30 9.02
CA ARG A 193 2.39 6.62 8.51
C ARG A 193 1.93 6.74 7.07
N VAL A 194 1.08 7.72 6.81
CA VAL A 194 0.52 8.02 5.50
C VAL A 194 1.17 9.29 4.97
N GLN A 195 1.60 9.28 3.71
CA GLN A 195 2.23 10.43 3.06
C GLN A 195 1.73 10.58 1.63
N ALA A 196 1.33 11.80 1.25
CA ALA A 196 0.92 12.12 -0.11
C ALA A 196 2.01 12.90 -0.85
N PHE A 197 1.91 12.97 -2.18
CA PHE A 197 2.92 13.62 -3.02
C PHE A 197 2.27 14.53 -4.06
N SER A 198 2.86 15.71 -4.28
CA SER A 198 2.39 16.65 -5.30
C SER A 198 3.00 16.41 -6.68
N ARG A 199 4.04 15.58 -6.79
CA ARG A 199 4.81 15.31 -8.01
C ARG A 199 5.56 13.98 -7.90
N SER A 200 6.10 13.51 -9.00
CA SER A 200 6.93 12.31 -9.02
C SER A 200 8.32 12.51 -8.39
N SER A 201 8.74 11.56 -7.56
CA SER A 201 10.09 11.49 -7.00
C SER A 201 10.37 10.11 -6.40
N ARG A 202 11.61 9.91 -5.93
CA ARG A 202 12.01 8.73 -5.15
C ARG A 202 12.51 9.16 -3.78
N PRO A 203 12.03 8.56 -2.69
CA PRO A 203 12.58 8.81 -1.36
C PRO A 203 14.08 8.45 -1.28
N ALA A 204 14.81 9.13 -0.40
CA ALA A 204 16.18 8.75 -0.09
C ALA A 204 16.23 7.40 0.66
N GLN A 205 15.23 7.12 1.49
CA GLN A 205 15.17 5.92 2.33
C GLN A 205 14.61 4.71 1.55
N PRO A 206 15.19 3.51 1.76
CA PRO A 206 14.62 2.26 1.27
C PRO A 206 13.18 2.06 1.76
N PRO A 207 12.29 1.41 0.96
CA PRO A 207 12.55 0.71 -0.32
C PRO A 207 12.54 1.59 -1.59
N ARG A 208 12.62 2.93 -1.44
CA ARG A 208 12.73 3.93 -2.53
C ARG A 208 11.70 3.75 -3.65
N LEU A 209 10.47 3.41 -3.27
CA LEU A 209 9.33 3.28 -4.20
C LEU A 209 9.16 4.58 -4.99
N LEU A 210 9.05 4.48 -6.32
CA LEU A 210 8.78 5.62 -7.18
C LEU A 210 7.33 6.05 -6.96
N HIS A 211 7.14 7.22 -6.37
CA HIS A 211 5.81 7.80 -6.23
C HIS A 211 5.56 8.82 -7.33
N THR A 212 4.28 9.11 -7.58
CA THR A 212 3.81 10.19 -8.46
C THR A 212 2.81 11.06 -7.73
N ALA A 213 2.29 12.09 -8.41
CA ALA A 213 1.22 12.89 -7.85
C ALA A 213 -0.07 12.08 -7.62
N ASP A 214 -0.21 10.92 -8.27
CA ASP A 214 -1.40 10.07 -8.18
C ASP A 214 -1.33 9.04 -7.05
N THR A 215 -0.24 9.03 -6.26
CA THR A 215 -0.03 8.03 -5.21
C THR A 215 0.03 8.63 -3.82
N CYS A 216 -0.32 7.80 -2.85
CA CYS A 216 -0.10 7.98 -1.43
C CYS A 216 0.76 6.80 -0.93
N GLN A 217 1.79 7.07 -0.15
CA GLN A 217 2.61 6.04 0.47
C GLN A 217 2.09 5.74 1.87
N LEU A 218 1.99 4.46 2.19
CA LEU A 218 1.82 3.95 3.53
C LEU A 218 3.12 3.29 3.98
N GLU A 219 3.58 3.65 5.17
CA GLU A 219 4.63 2.96 5.90
C GLU A 219 4.03 2.38 7.19
N VAL A 220 4.19 1.08 7.38
CA VAL A 220 3.77 0.38 8.60
C VAL A 220 5.00 0.07 9.43
N ALA A 221 4.97 0.40 10.72
CA ALA A 221 6.04 0.11 11.64
C ALA A 221 5.52 -0.55 12.92
N LEU A 222 6.06 -1.71 13.28
CA LEU A 222 5.88 -2.34 14.60
C LEU A 222 7.16 -2.10 15.40
N VAL A 223 7.03 -1.49 16.57
CA VAL A 223 8.17 -1.06 17.39
C VAL A 223 7.95 -1.46 18.84
N GLY A 224 8.91 -2.13 19.46
CA GLY A 224 8.98 -2.37 20.90
C GLY A 224 7.96 -3.35 21.50
N ALA A 225 7.13 -4.00 20.69
CA ALA A 225 6.20 -5.03 21.16
C ALA A 225 6.98 -6.31 21.51
N SER A 226 6.69 -6.92 22.66
CA SER A 226 7.36 -8.14 23.11
C SER A 226 6.81 -9.37 22.37
N PRO A 227 7.62 -10.12 21.61
CA PRO A 227 7.17 -11.33 20.94
C PRO A 227 6.65 -12.38 21.94
N ARG A 228 5.67 -13.19 21.53
CA ARG A 228 5.14 -14.30 22.34
C ARG A 228 6.04 -15.54 22.32
N GLY A 229 6.92 -15.64 21.33
CA GLY A 229 7.94 -16.67 21.24
C GLY A 229 9.27 -16.17 20.67
N ASN A 230 10.33 -16.97 20.85
CA ASN A 230 11.69 -16.60 20.46
C ASN A 230 11.89 -16.44 18.94
N HIS A 231 11.12 -17.19 18.14
CA HIS A 231 11.20 -17.20 16.67
C HIS A 231 9.92 -16.66 16.05
N SER A 232 9.44 -15.52 16.56
CA SER A 232 8.18 -14.92 16.10
C SER A 232 8.34 -14.20 14.78
N LEU A 233 7.51 -14.57 13.81
CA LEU A 233 7.33 -13.87 12.54
C LEU A 233 6.03 -13.08 12.59
N PHE A 234 6.11 -11.78 12.31
CA PHE A 234 4.94 -10.91 12.27
C PHE A 234 4.35 -10.84 10.87
N GLY A 235 3.08 -10.47 10.80
CA GLY A 235 2.39 -10.24 9.54
C GLY A 235 1.18 -9.33 9.68
N LEU A 236 0.57 -8.98 8.55
CA LEU A 236 -0.66 -8.20 8.49
C LEU A 236 -1.69 -8.93 7.66
N GLU A 237 -2.92 -9.02 8.15
CA GLU A 237 -4.07 -9.39 7.35
C GLU A 237 -4.66 -8.13 6.70
N VAL A 238 -4.68 -8.13 5.38
CA VAL A 238 -5.15 -7.01 4.57
C VAL A 238 -6.39 -7.47 3.81
N ALA A 239 -7.48 -6.73 3.98
CA ALA A 239 -8.72 -6.96 3.26
C ALA A 239 -9.00 -5.80 2.30
N THR A 240 -9.60 -6.11 1.17
CA THR A 240 -10.01 -5.12 0.18
C THR A 240 -11.39 -5.42 -0.38
N LEU A 241 -12.09 -4.38 -0.80
CA LEU A 241 -13.36 -4.49 -1.51
C LEU A 241 -13.12 -4.86 -2.98
N GLY A 242 -13.69 -5.98 -3.43
CA GLY A 242 -13.69 -6.36 -4.85
C GLY A 242 -14.63 -5.46 -5.67
N GLN A 243 -14.34 -5.30 -6.97
CA GLN A 243 -15.23 -4.59 -7.90
C GLN A 243 -16.31 -5.49 -8.54
N GLY A 244 -16.24 -6.80 -8.29
CA GLY A 244 -17.13 -7.80 -8.87
C GLY A 244 -17.20 -9.07 -8.01
N PRO A 245 -17.65 -10.19 -8.57
CA PRO A 245 -17.67 -11.48 -7.86
C PRO A 245 -16.26 -12.03 -7.58
N ASP A 246 -15.29 -11.65 -8.40
CA ASP A 246 -13.90 -12.10 -8.31
C ASP A 246 -13.03 -11.12 -7.52
N CYS A 247 -11.94 -11.66 -6.96
CA CYS A 247 -10.95 -10.86 -6.27
C CYS A 247 -10.07 -10.05 -7.23
N PRO A 248 -9.55 -8.89 -6.77
CA PRO A 248 -8.51 -8.15 -7.49
C PRO A 248 -7.32 -9.04 -7.86
N SER A 249 -6.62 -8.70 -8.94
CA SER A 249 -5.48 -9.50 -9.40
C SER A 249 -4.19 -9.08 -8.67
N MET A 250 -3.47 -10.06 -8.12
CA MET A 250 -2.10 -9.89 -7.66
C MET A 250 -1.13 -10.21 -8.81
N GLN A 251 -0.19 -9.31 -9.08
CA GLN A 251 0.82 -9.45 -10.13
C GLN A 251 2.22 -9.18 -9.58
N GLU A 252 3.18 -9.94 -10.08
CA GLU A 252 4.60 -9.74 -9.77
C GLU A 252 5.27 -9.13 -11.00
N GLN A 253 5.90 -7.97 -10.84
CA GLN A 253 6.70 -7.34 -11.88
C GLN A 253 8.18 -7.44 -11.53
N HIS A 254 8.94 -8.11 -12.40
CA HIS A 254 10.38 -8.14 -12.29
C HIS A 254 11.00 -6.94 -13.00
N SER A 255 11.91 -6.26 -12.32
CA SER A 255 12.72 -5.17 -12.87
C SER A 255 14.19 -5.42 -12.53
N ILE A 256 15.07 -5.17 -13.48
CA ILE A 256 16.53 -5.32 -13.32
C ILE A 256 17.12 -4.15 -12.49
N ASP A 257 16.30 -3.17 -12.12
CA ASP A 257 16.71 -1.99 -11.37
C ASP A 257 16.78 -2.25 -9.84
N ASP A 258 17.94 -2.74 -9.37
CA ASP A 258 18.29 -2.86 -7.95
C ASP A 258 19.06 -1.65 -7.40
N GLU A 259 19.34 -0.64 -8.23
CA GLU A 259 20.05 0.59 -7.85
C GLU A 259 19.37 1.28 -6.65
N TYR A 260 18.05 1.13 -6.54
CA TYR A 260 17.23 1.78 -5.52
C TYR A 260 16.73 0.84 -4.41
N ALA A 261 16.88 -0.47 -4.56
CA ALA A 261 16.62 -1.47 -3.53
C ALA A 261 17.52 -2.68 -3.77
N PRO A 262 18.76 -2.67 -3.22
CA PRO A 262 19.76 -3.69 -3.53
C PRO A 262 19.22 -5.11 -3.27
N ALA A 263 19.40 -5.99 -4.27
CA ALA A 263 18.92 -7.37 -4.27
C ALA A 263 17.38 -7.56 -4.25
N VAL A 264 16.60 -6.51 -4.51
CA VAL A 264 15.13 -6.60 -4.64
C VAL A 264 14.71 -6.19 -6.05
N PHE A 265 14.73 -7.16 -6.96
CA PHE A 265 14.39 -7.04 -8.38
C PHE A 265 12.89 -7.24 -8.67
N GLN A 266 12.05 -7.13 -7.65
CA GLN A 266 10.62 -7.42 -7.73
C GLN A 266 9.79 -6.26 -7.18
N LEU A 267 8.65 -6.04 -7.82
CA LEU A 267 7.61 -5.11 -7.41
C LEU A 267 6.28 -5.87 -7.50
N ASP A 268 5.65 -6.11 -6.37
CA ASP A 268 4.34 -6.73 -6.29
C ASP A 268 3.26 -5.66 -6.46
N GLN A 269 2.19 -6.02 -7.14
CA GLN A 269 1.08 -5.12 -7.44
C GLN A 269 -0.27 -5.79 -7.23
N LEU A 270 -1.18 -5.09 -6.56
CA LEU A 270 -2.59 -5.43 -6.50
C LEU A 270 -3.36 -4.46 -7.40
N LEU A 271 -4.12 -4.99 -8.36
CA LEU A 271 -4.89 -4.19 -9.32
C LEU A 271 -6.39 -4.45 -9.16
N TRP A 272 -7.16 -3.38 -8.95
CA TRP A 272 -8.61 -3.46 -8.71
C TRP A 272 -9.46 -3.59 -9.98
N GLY A 273 -8.85 -3.72 -11.16
CA GLY A 273 -9.56 -3.89 -12.42
C GLY A 273 -8.79 -3.29 -13.61
N SER A 274 -9.49 -3.10 -14.73
CA SER A 274 -8.97 -2.41 -15.91
C SER A 274 -9.05 -0.88 -15.74
N LEU A 275 -8.11 -0.16 -16.36
CA LEU A 275 -8.02 1.30 -16.30
C LEU A 275 -9.35 2.01 -16.70
N PRO A 276 -9.76 3.10 -16.02
CA PRO A 276 -9.14 3.69 -14.83
C PRO A 276 -9.36 2.80 -13.59
N ALA A 277 -8.26 2.42 -12.94
CA ALA A 277 -8.25 1.50 -11.82
C ALA A 277 -7.38 2.04 -10.67
N GLY A 278 -7.74 1.66 -9.46
CA GLY A 278 -6.85 1.74 -8.30
C GLY A 278 -5.81 0.63 -8.34
N PHE A 279 -4.68 0.90 -7.70
CA PHE A 279 -3.61 -0.07 -7.51
C PHE A 279 -2.92 0.10 -6.17
N ALA A 280 -2.32 -0.99 -5.70
CA ALA A 280 -1.38 -0.97 -4.59
C ALA A 280 -0.08 -1.62 -5.04
N GLN A 281 1.06 -1.05 -4.66
CA GLN A 281 2.36 -1.52 -5.10
C GLN A 281 3.35 -1.54 -3.94
N TRP A 282 4.10 -2.62 -3.78
CA TRP A 282 5.16 -2.71 -2.79
C TRP A 282 6.32 -3.54 -3.32
N ARG A 283 7.49 -3.37 -2.71
CA ARG A 283 8.57 -4.33 -2.90
C ARG A 283 8.38 -5.47 -1.89
N PRO A 284 8.69 -6.73 -2.23
CA PRO A 284 8.58 -7.88 -1.31
C PRO A 284 9.71 -7.86 -0.26
N VAL A 285 9.90 -6.73 0.41
CA VAL A 285 10.91 -6.51 1.44
C VAL A 285 10.35 -5.68 2.59
N ALA A 286 10.73 -6.04 3.81
CA ALA A 286 10.57 -5.25 5.02
C ALA A 286 11.95 -5.05 5.66
N TYR A 287 12.05 -4.25 6.72
CA TYR A 287 13.31 -3.97 7.42
C TYR A 287 13.18 -4.18 8.92
N SER A 288 14.16 -4.84 9.54
CA SER A 288 14.21 -5.08 11.00
C SER A 288 14.91 -3.98 11.80
N GLN A 289 15.41 -2.92 11.14
CA GLN A 289 16.16 -1.83 11.77
C GLN A 289 15.85 -0.47 11.12
N LYS A 290 16.18 0.62 11.84
CA LYS A 290 16.10 2.00 11.33
C LYS A 290 17.47 2.71 11.45
N PRO A 291 18.02 3.28 10.36
CA PRO A 291 17.50 3.29 8.99
C PRO A 291 17.54 1.88 8.36
N GLY A 292 16.62 1.61 7.44
CA GLY A 292 16.60 0.34 6.71
C GLY A 292 17.83 0.19 5.83
N GLY A 293 18.56 -0.92 6.01
CA GLY A 293 19.75 -1.31 5.25
C GLY A 293 19.62 -2.72 4.70
N ARG A 294 20.58 -3.12 3.85
CA ARG A 294 20.59 -4.46 3.20
C ARG A 294 20.68 -5.59 4.23
N GLU A 295 21.46 -5.38 5.28
CA GLU A 295 21.67 -6.28 6.41
C GLU A 295 20.43 -6.48 7.28
N SER A 296 19.51 -5.52 7.26
CA SER A 296 18.23 -5.58 8.00
C SER A 296 17.05 -6.01 7.13
N ALA A 297 17.28 -6.32 5.86
CA ALA A 297 16.22 -6.64 4.92
C ALA A 297 15.60 -8.01 5.22
N LEU A 298 14.27 -8.04 5.28
CA LEU A 298 13.45 -9.22 5.53
C LEU A 298 12.62 -9.51 4.29
N PRO A 299 12.45 -10.78 3.87
CA PRO A 299 11.48 -11.08 2.81
C PRO A 299 10.07 -10.72 3.29
N CYS A 300 9.27 -10.14 2.38
CA CYS A 300 7.83 -9.95 2.57
C CYS A 300 7.10 -10.91 1.62
N GLN A 301 6.36 -11.85 2.16
CA GLN A 301 5.58 -12.81 1.38
C GLN A 301 4.10 -12.49 1.45
N ALA A 302 3.45 -12.44 0.28
CA ALA A 302 2.01 -12.34 0.17
C ALA A 302 1.35 -13.74 0.05
N SER A 303 0.24 -13.96 0.76
CA SER A 303 -0.65 -15.08 0.46
C SER A 303 -1.42 -14.81 -0.84
N PRO A 304 -1.95 -15.84 -1.52
CA PRO A 304 -2.91 -15.59 -2.58
C PRO A 304 -4.12 -14.83 -2.03
N LEU A 305 -4.75 -14.01 -2.86
CA LEU A 305 -6.01 -13.38 -2.51
C LEU A 305 -7.12 -14.42 -2.49
N HIS A 306 -7.95 -14.38 -1.45
CA HIS A 306 -9.10 -15.25 -1.32
C HIS A 306 -10.35 -14.44 -0.94
N PRO A 307 -11.54 -14.80 -1.47
CA PRO A 307 -12.79 -14.23 -0.98
C PRO A 307 -12.93 -14.49 0.52
N ALA A 308 -13.20 -13.44 1.29
CA ALA A 308 -13.33 -13.50 2.75
C ALA A 308 -14.69 -14.05 3.21
N LEU A 309 -15.25 -15.01 2.46
CA LEU A 309 -16.52 -15.68 2.77
C LEU A 309 -16.36 -16.74 3.88
N ALA A 310 -15.13 -17.23 4.07
CA ALA A 310 -14.85 -18.34 4.97
C ALA A 310 -14.80 -17.94 6.46
N TYR A 311 -14.64 -16.65 6.78
CA TYR A 311 -14.55 -16.17 8.16
C TYR A 311 -14.93 -14.69 8.29
N SER A 312 -15.32 -14.27 9.49
CA SER A 312 -15.72 -12.90 9.75
C SER A 312 -14.52 -11.95 9.83
N LEU A 313 -14.53 -10.92 8.99
CA LEU A 313 -13.62 -9.78 9.09
C LEU A 313 -14.14 -8.77 10.12
N PRO A 314 -13.23 -8.10 10.87
CA PRO A 314 -13.61 -6.96 11.69
C PRO A 314 -14.34 -5.92 10.83
N GLN A 315 -15.52 -5.50 11.29
CA GLN A 315 -16.36 -4.54 10.57
C GLN A 315 -15.67 -3.17 10.55
N SER A 316 -15.57 -2.54 9.37
CA SER A 316 -15.10 -1.16 9.24
C SER A 316 -16.29 -0.22 9.05
N PRO A 317 -16.64 0.62 10.05
CA PRO A 317 -17.68 1.64 9.92
C PRO A 317 -17.45 2.59 8.74
N ILE A 318 -16.19 2.89 8.42
CA ILE A 318 -15.81 3.81 7.34
C ILE A 318 -16.10 3.21 5.97
N VAL A 319 -15.79 1.92 5.78
CA VAL A 319 -16.16 1.22 4.54
C VAL A 319 -17.68 1.11 4.42
N ARG A 320 -18.37 0.73 5.51
CA ARG A 320 -19.85 0.67 5.52
C ARG A 320 -20.49 2.04 5.28
N ALA A 321 -19.86 3.12 5.73
CA ALA A 321 -20.38 4.47 5.56
C ALA A 321 -20.35 4.97 4.12
N PHE A 322 -19.38 4.50 3.34
CA PHE A 322 -19.25 4.90 1.93
C PHE A 322 -19.94 3.92 0.97
N PHE A 323 -19.79 2.61 1.20
CA PHE A 323 -20.26 1.56 0.29
C PHE A 323 -21.55 0.87 0.74
N GLY A 324 -22.06 1.17 1.94
CA GLY A 324 -23.15 0.40 2.54
C GLY A 324 -22.71 -1.01 2.96
N SER A 325 -23.67 -1.93 3.04
CA SER A 325 -23.37 -3.32 3.41
C SER A 325 -22.76 -4.08 2.23
N GLN A 326 -21.53 -4.57 2.39
CA GLN A 326 -20.76 -5.27 1.36
C GLN A 326 -20.30 -6.64 1.85
N ASN A 327 -20.34 -7.65 0.98
CA ASN A 327 -19.94 -9.04 1.28
C ASN A 327 -18.79 -9.55 0.38
N ASN A 328 -18.35 -8.76 -0.59
CA ASN A 328 -17.35 -9.14 -1.59
C ASN A 328 -15.94 -8.67 -1.21
N PHE A 329 -15.57 -8.89 0.05
CA PHE A 329 -14.20 -8.64 0.50
C PHE A 329 -13.27 -9.76 0.04
N CYS A 330 -12.05 -9.38 -0.33
CA CYS A 330 -10.95 -10.28 -0.60
C CYS A 330 -9.82 -9.99 0.37
N ALA A 331 -9.27 -11.03 0.97
CA ALA A 331 -8.24 -10.92 1.98
C ALA A 331 -6.97 -11.65 1.56
N PHE A 332 -5.83 -11.12 1.99
CA PHE A 332 -4.53 -11.74 1.88
C PHE A 332 -3.67 -11.36 3.08
N ASN A 333 -2.67 -12.20 3.36
CA ASN A 333 -1.73 -12.00 4.44
C ASN A 333 -0.39 -11.57 3.88
N LEU A 334 0.21 -10.57 4.51
CA LEU A 334 1.61 -10.21 4.36
C LEU A 334 2.37 -10.76 5.55
N THR A 335 3.44 -11.51 5.33
CA THR A 335 4.27 -12.06 6.41
C THR A 335 5.72 -11.67 6.20
N PHE A 336 6.39 -11.25 7.27
CA PHE A 336 7.70 -10.60 7.20
C PHE A 336 8.77 -11.44 7.90
N GLY A 337 9.87 -11.70 7.20
CA GLY A 337 10.98 -12.48 7.71
C GLY A 337 10.97 -13.94 7.26
N ALA A 338 12.00 -14.66 7.67
CA ALA A 338 12.17 -16.11 7.49
C ALA A 338 12.52 -16.74 8.84
N SER A 339 12.50 -18.08 8.95
CA SER A 339 12.79 -18.77 10.22
C SER A 339 14.23 -18.56 10.72
N THR A 340 15.13 -18.10 9.85
CA THR A 340 16.52 -17.78 10.17
C THR A 340 16.96 -16.47 9.49
N GLY A 341 18.06 -15.88 9.99
CA GLY A 341 18.59 -14.61 9.48
C GLY A 341 18.14 -13.41 10.32
N PRO A 342 18.18 -12.19 9.76
CA PRO A 342 17.64 -11.02 10.44
C PRO A 342 16.14 -11.20 10.71
N GLY A 343 15.65 -10.60 11.78
CA GLY A 343 14.25 -10.70 12.16
C GLY A 343 13.82 -9.63 13.16
N TYR A 344 12.52 -9.60 13.45
CA TYR A 344 11.97 -8.66 14.44
C TYR A 344 12.66 -8.78 15.81
N TRP A 345 13.08 -9.98 16.18
CA TRP A 345 13.76 -10.28 17.44
C TRP A 345 15.11 -9.55 17.62
N ASP A 346 15.71 -8.99 16.57
CA ASP A 346 17.03 -8.33 16.67
C ASP A 346 16.95 -6.99 17.41
N GLN A 347 15.93 -6.17 17.10
CA GLN A 347 15.76 -4.81 17.64
C GLN A 347 14.33 -4.49 18.09
N HIS A 348 13.42 -5.48 18.05
CA HIS A 348 11.97 -5.27 18.19
C HIS A 348 11.45 -4.18 17.26
N TYR A 349 11.95 -4.17 16.02
CA TYR A 349 11.56 -3.23 14.99
C TYR A 349 11.23 -3.98 13.71
N LEU A 350 10.17 -3.55 13.05
CA LEU A 350 9.79 -3.99 11.72
C LEU A 350 9.20 -2.79 10.99
N SER A 351 9.64 -2.53 9.76
CA SER A 351 9.00 -1.57 8.87
C SER A 351 8.76 -2.12 7.48
N TRP A 352 7.61 -1.83 6.91
CA TRP A 352 7.21 -2.19 5.55
C TRP A 352 6.52 -1.01 4.87
N SER A 353 6.56 -0.92 3.55
CA SER A 353 5.96 0.20 2.82
C SER A 353 5.25 -0.24 1.54
N MET A 354 4.16 0.46 1.24
CA MET A 354 3.39 0.30 0.01
C MET A 354 2.97 1.66 -0.55
N LEU A 355 2.75 1.72 -1.86
CA LEU A 355 2.05 2.80 -2.52
C LEU A 355 0.61 2.38 -2.77
N LEU A 356 -0.30 3.34 -2.62
CA LEU A 356 -1.69 3.28 -3.01
C LEU A 356 -1.90 4.36 -4.06
N GLY A 357 -2.55 4.02 -5.17
CA GLY A 357 -2.74 4.96 -6.27
C GLY A 357 -4.06 4.74 -6.99
N GLY A 358 -4.48 5.78 -7.71
CA GLY A 358 -5.62 5.72 -8.62
C GLY A 358 -5.22 6.33 -9.96
N SER A 359 -5.50 5.63 -11.05
CA SER A 359 -5.44 6.23 -12.38
C SER A 359 -6.76 6.95 -12.67
N CYS A 360 -6.68 8.20 -13.11
CA CYS A 360 -7.79 8.95 -13.69
C CYS A 360 -7.56 9.05 -15.21
N CYS A 361 -8.61 8.91 -16.01
CA CYS A 361 -8.54 9.13 -17.46
C CYS A 361 -8.32 10.61 -17.80
#